data_AF-A0A1Z4BKP7-F1
#
_entry.id   AF-A0A1Z4BKP7-F1
#
_cell.length_a   1.000
_cell.length_b   1.000
_cell.length_c   1.000
_cell.angle_alpha   90.00
_cell.angle_beta   90.00
_cell.angle_gamma   90.00
#
_symmetry.space_group_name_H-M   'P 1'
#
loop_
_entity.id
_entity.type
_entity.pdbx_description
1 polymer ?
#
loop_
_entity_poly.entity_id
_entity_poly.type
_entity_poly.pdbx_seq_one_letter_code
_entity_poly.pdbx_strand_id
1 'polypeptide(L)'
;MYIDPLERMKKIHIWIGFFSKGENEYEQYFNQEEPPCQFCKDIDCEEYDEDFIGIIPLFEKKVGVEQLLDEVPIDENEIPKVIEKCKAMNISGGNAIFYMTDASIVIENTEKKYNELKYIGIYDSSL
;
A
#
# COMPACT_ATOMS: atom_id res chain seq x y z
N MET A 1 -24.29 -0.56 1.04
CA MET A 1 -24.43 -0.97 2.45
C MET A 1 -23.35 -0.22 3.20
N TYR A 2 -23.70 0.55 4.23
CA TYR A 2 -22.70 1.27 5.03
C TYR A 2 -21.88 0.27 5.84
N ILE A 3 -20.56 0.37 5.77
CA ILE A 3 -19.63 -0.38 6.63
C ILE A 3 -19.05 0.64 7.59
N ASP A 4 -19.06 0.31 8.88
CA ASP A 4 -18.50 1.16 9.92
C ASP A 4 -17.00 1.42 9.65
N PRO A 5 -16.50 2.66 9.79
CA PRO A 5 -15.10 3.01 9.58
C PRO A 5 -14.13 2.13 10.36
N LEU A 6 -14.46 1.77 11.60
CA LEU A 6 -13.61 0.89 12.42
C LEU A 6 -13.56 -0.52 11.85
N GLU A 7 -14.68 -1.02 11.30
CA GLU A 7 -14.70 -2.31 10.62
C GLU A 7 -13.90 -2.30 9.32
N ARG A 8 -13.90 -1.18 8.57
CA ARG A 8 -13.06 -1.00 7.38
C ARG A 8 -11.58 -1.04 7.76
N MET A 9 -11.21 -0.34 8.85
CA MET A 9 -9.83 -0.20 9.32
C MET A 9 -9.17 -1.48 9.84
N LYS A 10 -9.94 -2.53 10.16
CA LYS A 10 -9.40 -3.82 10.66
C LYS A 10 -8.49 -4.55 9.69
N LYS A 11 -8.56 -4.22 8.40
CA LYS A 11 -7.72 -4.83 7.37
C LYS A 11 -6.85 -3.78 6.71
N ILE A 12 -5.67 -4.20 6.29
CA ILE A 12 -4.69 -3.34 5.64
C ILE A 12 -4.15 -3.99 4.37
N HIS A 13 -4.34 -3.29 3.26
CA HIS A 13 -3.70 -3.57 1.97
C HIS A 13 -2.31 -2.95 1.95
N ILE A 14 -1.31 -3.67 1.46
CA ILE A 14 0.08 -3.19 1.47
C ILE A 14 0.69 -3.31 0.07
N TRP A 15 1.42 -2.27 -0.35
CA TRP A 15 2.24 -2.26 -1.56
C TRP A 15 3.69 -1.96 -1.22
N ILE A 16 4.62 -2.74 -1.78
CA ILE A 16 6.06 -2.61 -1.52
C ILE A 16 6.84 -2.66 -2.83
N GLY A 17 7.90 -1.86 -2.92
CA GLY A 17 8.81 -1.92 -4.06
C GLY A 17 9.87 -0.84 -4.07
N PHE A 18 10.45 -0.66 -5.25
CA PHE A 18 11.42 0.39 -5.51
C PHE A 18 10.86 1.37 -6.53
N PHE A 19 10.83 2.65 -6.17
CA PHE A 19 10.43 3.76 -7.04
C PHE A 19 11.64 4.58 -7.47
N SER A 20 11.71 4.91 -8.76
CA SER A 20 12.93 5.41 -9.39
C SER A 20 12.94 6.90 -9.80
N LYS A 21 11.79 7.59 -9.80
CA LYS A 21 11.65 8.90 -10.47
C LYS A 21 11.86 10.11 -9.57
N GLY A 22 11.49 10.04 -8.30
CA GLY A 22 11.59 11.16 -7.34
C GLY A 22 10.33 11.31 -6.47
N GLU A 23 10.43 12.09 -5.38
CA GLU A 23 9.31 12.24 -4.43
C GLU A 23 8.07 12.84 -5.08
N ASN A 24 8.25 13.90 -5.90
CA ASN A 24 7.13 14.58 -6.53
C ASN A 24 6.37 13.65 -7.49
N GLU A 25 7.08 12.89 -8.32
CA GLU A 25 6.46 11.90 -9.20
C GLU A 25 5.80 10.75 -8.42
N TYR A 26 6.31 10.41 -7.24
CA TYR A 26 5.72 9.41 -6.36
C TYR A 26 4.39 9.90 -5.79
N GLU A 27 4.35 11.12 -5.24
CA GLU A 27 3.15 11.72 -4.64
C GLU A 27 2.07 12.03 -5.69
N GLN A 28 2.45 12.50 -6.88
CA GLN A 28 1.50 12.82 -7.96
C GLN A 28 0.64 11.63 -8.40
N TYR A 29 1.10 10.40 -8.19
CA TYR A 29 0.31 9.20 -8.46
C TYR A 29 -0.98 9.12 -7.62
N PHE A 30 -0.95 9.70 -6.41
CA PHE A 30 -2.05 9.70 -5.44
C PHE A 30 -2.86 11.02 -5.47
N ASN A 31 -2.42 12.04 -6.20
CA ASN A 31 -3.07 13.36 -6.19
C ASN A 31 -4.51 13.29 -6.72
N GLN A 32 -5.49 13.60 -5.86
CA GLN A 32 -6.92 13.58 -6.18
C GLN A 32 -7.49 14.91 -6.71
N GLU A 33 -6.68 15.96 -6.92
CA GLU A 33 -7.15 17.24 -7.47
C GLU A 33 -7.87 17.11 -8.83
N GLU A 34 -7.48 16.12 -9.64
CA GLU A 34 -8.15 15.77 -10.91
C GLU A 34 -8.64 14.30 -10.88
N PRO A 35 -9.86 14.04 -10.38
CA PRO A 35 -10.36 12.68 -10.25
C PRO A 35 -10.80 12.06 -11.60
N PRO A 36 -10.65 10.72 -11.78
CA PRO A 36 -9.95 9.82 -10.86
C PRO A 36 -8.43 10.00 -10.97
N CYS A 37 -7.74 10.01 -9.82
CA CYS A 37 -6.28 10.02 -9.78
C CYS A 37 -5.70 8.72 -10.38
N GLN A 38 -4.38 8.66 -10.59
CA GLN A 38 -3.76 7.49 -11.21
C GLN A 38 -3.88 6.23 -10.35
N PHE A 39 -3.79 6.36 -9.02
CA PHE A 39 -4.06 5.25 -8.10
C PHE A 39 -5.52 4.79 -8.14
N CYS A 40 -6.50 5.71 -8.11
CA CYS A 40 -7.93 5.42 -8.24
C CYS A 40 -8.22 4.58 -9.50
N LYS A 41 -7.68 5.00 -10.65
CA LYS A 41 -7.77 4.24 -11.91
C LYS A 41 -7.19 2.84 -11.79
N ASP A 42 -6.11 2.68 -11.01
CA ASP A 42 -5.46 1.40 -10.85
C ASP A 42 -6.23 0.43 -9.95
N ILE A 43 -7.00 0.92 -8.98
CA ILE A 43 -7.83 0.10 -8.09
C ILE A 43 -9.32 0.07 -8.49
N ASP A 44 -9.64 0.59 -9.68
CA ASP A 44 -11.01 0.66 -10.23
C ASP A 44 -12.00 1.37 -9.29
N CYS A 45 -11.59 2.51 -8.73
CA CYS A 45 -12.44 3.39 -7.95
C CYS A 45 -12.46 4.82 -8.53
N GLU A 46 -13.50 5.58 -8.24
CA GLU A 46 -13.58 7.01 -8.64
C GLU A 46 -12.69 7.86 -7.73
N GLU A 47 -12.83 7.67 -6.42
CA GLU A 47 -12.15 8.44 -5.38
C GLU A 47 -11.95 7.51 -4.18
N TYR A 48 -10.70 7.35 -3.73
CA TYR A 48 -10.43 6.62 -2.50
C TYR A 48 -10.59 7.57 -1.31
N ASP A 49 -10.88 7.02 -0.15
CA ASP A 49 -11.05 7.79 1.08
C ASP A 49 -9.67 8.07 1.72
N GLU A 50 -9.26 9.35 1.75
CA GLU A 50 -7.91 9.76 2.19
C GLU A 50 -7.63 9.42 3.66
N ASP A 51 -8.67 9.28 4.48
CA ASP A 51 -8.55 8.87 5.89
C ASP A 51 -8.08 7.41 6.05
N PHE A 52 -8.13 6.61 4.98
CA PHE A 52 -7.76 5.19 4.99
C PHE A 52 -6.43 4.90 4.28
N ILE A 53 -5.75 5.89 3.70
CA ILE A 53 -4.48 5.67 2.99
C ILE A 53 -3.29 6.19 3.81
N GLY A 54 -2.20 5.42 3.82
CA GLY A 54 -0.90 5.89 4.30
C GLY A 54 0.11 5.91 3.16
N ILE A 55 0.51 7.12 2.74
CA ILE A 55 1.54 7.34 1.72
C ILE A 55 2.83 7.71 2.45
N ILE A 56 3.75 6.75 2.54
CA ILE A 56 5.03 6.96 3.24
C ILE A 56 6.04 7.61 2.28
N PRO A 57 6.75 8.68 2.70
CA PRO A 57 7.79 9.29 1.88
C PRO A 57 8.85 8.28 1.43
N LEU A 58 9.49 8.52 0.29
CA LEU A 58 10.53 7.63 -0.20
C LEU A 58 11.72 7.59 0.77
N PHE A 59 12.20 6.38 1.03
CA PHE A 59 13.45 6.20 1.74
C PHE A 59 14.62 6.61 0.83
N GLU A 60 15.60 7.33 1.39
CA GLU A 60 16.78 7.80 0.63
C GLU A 60 17.56 6.67 -0.06
N LYS A 61 17.49 5.46 0.50
CA LYS A 61 18.14 4.25 -0.01
C LYS A 61 17.21 3.06 0.09
N LYS A 62 17.52 2.01 -0.67
CA LYS A 62 16.86 0.71 -0.50
C LYS A 62 17.08 0.17 0.92
N VAL A 63 16.00 -0.16 1.60
CA VAL A 63 15.95 -0.79 2.92
C VAL A 63 15.28 -2.17 2.85
N GLY A 64 15.37 -2.95 3.92
CA GLY A 64 14.73 -4.27 4.00
C GLY A 64 13.21 -4.18 4.18
N VAL A 65 12.50 -5.28 3.92
CA VAL A 65 11.03 -5.34 4.07
C VAL A 65 10.59 -5.02 5.50
N GLU A 66 11.32 -5.53 6.51
CA GLU A 66 11.02 -5.27 7.93
C GLU A 66 11.06 -3.76 8.23
N GLN A 67 12.10 -3.06 7.79
CA GLN A 67 12.23 -1.62 8.01
C GLN A 67 11.15 -0.80 7.29
N LEU A 68 10.63 -1.28 6.15
CA LEU A 68 9.49 -0.61 5.51
C LEU A 68 8.21 -0.80 6.34
N LEU A 69 8.03 -1.98 6.95
CA LEU A 69 6.84 -2.30 7.73
C LEU A 69 6.77 -1.55 9.06
N ASP A 70 7.90 -1.02 9.55
CA ASP A 70 7.92 -0.14 10.73
C ASP A 70 7.03 1.11 10.57
N GLU A 71 6.78 1.55 9.32
CA GLU A 71 5.92 2.71 8.99
C GLU A 71 4.44 2.32 8.71
N VAL A 72 4.09 1.05 8.88
CA VAL A 72 2.76 0.51 8.54
C VAL A 72 2.05 0.05 9.82
N PRO A 73 0.78 0.45 10.06
CA PRO A 73 0.00 -0.01 11.21
C PRO A 73 -0.56 -1.42 10.96
N ILE A 74 0.34 -2.39 10.76
CA ILE A 74 0.03 -3.81 10.61
C ILE A 74 0.11 -4.51 11.98
N ASP A 75 -0.73 -5.53 12.20
CA ASP A 75 -0.60 -6.41 13.38
C ASP A 75 0.76 -7.14 13.34
N GLU A 76 1.48 -7.14 14.46
CA GLU A 76 2.80 -7.77 14.58
C GLU A 76 2.80 -9.26 14.20
N ASN A 77 1.68 -9.96 14.42
CA ASN A 77 1.52 -11.38 14.07
C ASN A 77 1.43 -11.61 12.55
N GLU A 78 1.13 -10.58 11.75
CA GLU A 78 1.05 -10.66 10.30
C GLU A 78 2.40 -10.38 9.61
N ILE A 79 3.35 -9.70 10.29
CA ILE A 79 4.67 -9.36 9.74
C ILE A 79 5.39 -10.58 9.12
N PRO A 80 5.45 -11.77 9.78
CA PRO A 80 6.09 -12.94 9.18
C PRO A 80 5.46 -13.36 7.85
N LYS A 81 4.14 -13.23 7.71
CA LYS A 81 3.40 -13.59 6.49
C LYS A 81 3.72 -12.63 5.35
N VAL A 82 3.81 -11.32 5.64
CA VAL A 82 4.24 -10.31 4.67
C VAL A 82 5.65 -10.63 4.16
N ILE A 83 6.58 -10.92 5.06
CA ILE A 83 7.96 -11.25 4.71
C ILE A 83 8.02 -12.51 3.83
N GLU A 84 7.27 -13.56 4.17
CA GLU A 84 7.19 -14.78 3.36
C GLU A 84 6.62 -14.49 1.96
N LYS A 85 5.56 -13.70 1.88
CA LYS A 85 4.95 -13.28 0.62
C LYS A 85 5.92 -12.46 -0.24
N CYS A 86 6.62 -11.50 0.34
CA CYS A 86 7.66 -10.74 -0.35
C CYS A 86 8.77 -11.67 -0.88
N LYS A 87 9.25 -12.63 -0.08
CA LYS A 87 10.24 -13.63 -0.53
C LYS A 87 9.74 -14.44 -1.72
N ALA A 88 8.50 -14.94 -1.67
CA ALA A 88 7.88 -15.67 -2.77
C ALA A 88 7.77 -14.84 -4.06
N MET A 89 7.63 -13.51 -3.92
CA MET A 89 7.57 -12.56 -5.04
C MET A 89 8.94 -12.03 -5.50
N ASN A 90 10.04 -12.56 -4.94
CA ASN A 90 11.42 -12.09 -5.14
C ASN A 90 11.64 -10.62 -4.75
N ILE A 91 10.93 -10.15 -3.72
CA ILE A 91 11.07 -8.82 -3.14
C ILE A 91 11.89 -8.93 -1.86
N SER A 92 13.13 -8.45 -1.89
CA SER A 92 14.03 -8.43 -0.72
C SER A 92 13.98 -7.12 0.07
N GLY A 93 13.23 -6.13 -0.43
CA GLY A 93 13.18 -4.78 0.12
C GLY A 93 12.95 -3.74 -0.98
N GLY A 94 12.97 -2.47 -0.60
CA GLY A 94 12.53 -1.36 -1.43
C GLY A 94 12.91 -0.01 -0.84
N ASN A 95 12.52 1.07 -1.50
CA ASN A 95 12.58 2.41 -0.94
C ASN A 95 11.19 3.04 -0.79
N ALA A 96 10.13 2.29 -1.05
CA ALA A 96 8.76 2.78 -1.05
C ALA A 96 7.82 1.72 -0.49
N ILE A 97 6.90 2.18 0.33
CA ILE A 97 5.77 1.42 0.87
C ILE A 97 4.58 2.37 0.99
N PHE A 98 3.39 1.87 0.69
CA PHE A 98 2.15 2.55 1.05
C PHE A 98 1.10 1.51 1.41
N TYR A 99 0.08 1.94 2.11
CA TYR A 99 -0.98 1.06 2.58
C TYR A 99 -2.37 1.70 2.46
N MET A 100 -3.40 0.85 2.50
CA MET A 100 -4.79 1.26 2.55
C MET A 100 -5.54 0.41 3.58
N THR A 101 -6.15 1.03 4.58
CA THR A 101 -6.90 0.36 5.65
C THR A 101 -8.39 0.26 5.36
N ASP A 102 -8.78 0.14 4.08
CA ASP A 102 -10.17 0.00 3.69
C ASP A 102 -10.49 -1.42 3.23
N ALA A 103 -10.99 -2.24 4.15
CA ALA A 103 -11.40 -3.62 3.87
C ALA A 103 -12.50 -3.77 2.80
N SER A 104 -13.16 -2.69 2.41
CA SER A 104 -14.19 -2.71 1.37
C SER A 104 -13.63 -2.68 -0.05
N ILE A 105 -12.36 -2.28 -0.21
CA ILE A 105 -11.67 -2.23 -1.50
C ILE A 105 -11.23 -3.64 -1.90
N VAL A 106 -11.42 -3.97 -3.17
CA VAL A 106 -10.99 -5.25 -3.75
C VAL A 106 -9.93 -4.99 -4.81
N ILE A 107 -8.74 -5.56 -4.60
CA ILE A 107 -7.63 -5.44 -5.56
C ILE A 107 -7.67 -6.62 -6.52
N GLU A 108 -8.31 -6.40 -7.68
CA GLU A 108 -8.51 -7.43 -8.71
C GLU A 108 -7.18 -7.89 -9.36
N ASN A 109 -6.33 -6.94 -9.75
CA ASN A 109 -5.07 -7.26 -10.45
C ASN A 109 -3.88 -7.29 -9.47
N THR A 110 -3.65 -8.43 -8.84
CA THR A 110 -2.58 -8.59 -7.85
C THR A 110 -1.17 -8.68 -8.44
N GLU A 111 -1.04 -8.91 -9.74
CA GLU A 111 0.24 -9.14 -10.43
C GLU A 111 0.82 -7.90 -11.12
N LYS A 112 -0.01 -6.87 -11.39
CA LYS A 112 0.47 -5.61 -11.96
C LYS A 112 1.27 -4.80 -10.95
N LYS A 113 1.97 -3.79 -11.47
CA LYS A 113 2.61 -2.76 -10.64
C LYS A 113 1.66 -1.58 -10.41
N TYR A 114 1.75 -1.01 -9.22
CA TYR A 114 1.05 0.19 -8.78
C TYR A 114 2.13 1.21 -8.43
N ASN A 115 2.32 2.21 -9.29
CA ASN A 115 3.43 3.15 -9.17
C ASN A 115 4.82 2.48 -9.01
N GLU A 116 5.14 1.49 -9.83
CA GLU A 116 6.36 0.64 -9.73
C GLU A 116 6.40 -0.35 -8.55
N LEU A 117 5.53 -0.20 -7.54
CA LEU A 117 5.41 -1.11 -6.40
C LEU A 117 4.51 -2.30 -6.74
N LYS A 118 4.64 -3.40 -5.99
CA LYS A 118 3.78 -4.58 -6.12
C LYS A 118 2.84 -4.68 -4.93
N TYR A 119 1.61 -5.10 -5.21
CA TYR A 119 0.64 -5.42 -4.16
C TYR A 119 1.06 -6.70 -3.43
N ILE A 120 1.18 -6.62 -2.11
CA ILE A 120 1.66 -7.71 -1.25
C ILE A 120 0.50 -8.47 -0.62
N GLY A 121 -0.70 -7.91 -0.61
CA GLY A 121 -1.89 -8.56 -0.07
C GLY A 121 -2.60 -7.72 0.98
N ILE A 122 -3.57 -8.36 1.61
CA ILE A 122 -4.40 -7.83 2.69
C ILE A 122 -4.10 -8.60 3.98
N TYR A 123 -3.94 -7.88 5.08
CA TYR A 123 -3.54 -8.40 6.39
C TYR A 123 -4.42 -7.79 7.49
N ASP A 124 -4.26 -8.26 8.73
CA ASP A 124 -4.84 -7.61 9.90
C ASP A 124 -4.05 -6.34 10.25
N SER A 125 -4.76 -5.25 10.54
CA SER A 125 -4.16 -3.99 11.01
C SER A 125 -4.00 -3.98 12.53
N SER A 126 -3.19 -3.05 13.03
CA SER A 126 -3.06 -2.76 14.47
C SER A 126 -3.93 -1.60 14.95
N LEU A 127 -4.83 -1.09 14.10
CA LEU A 127 -5.73 0.04 14.36
C LEU A 127 -7.01 -0.37 15.11
#